data_AF-B3EI11-F1
#
_entry.id   AF-B3EI11-F1
#
_cell.length_a   1.000
_cell.length_b   1.000
_cell.length_c   1.000
_cell.angle_alpha   90.00
_cell.angle_beta   90.00
_cell.angle_gamma   90.00
#
_symmetry.space_group_name_H-M   'P 1'
#
loop_
_entity.id
_entity.type
_entity.pdbx_description
1 polymer ?
#
loop_
_entity_poly.entity_id
_entity_poly.type
_entity_poly.pdbx_seq_one_letter_code
_entity_poly.pdbx_strand_id
1 'polypeptide(L)' 'MKPLYYFVGAGLSILLSIYIFIFGTAPNHELIAIFIGLWAPTIICLGVFNTLLGILDEMCCAHKRIEERQTCGHER' A
#
# COMPACT_ATOMS: atom_id res chain seq x y z
N MET A 1 -8.97 -2.78 0.65
CA MET A 1 -8.87 -2.01 1.93
C MET A 1 -8.82 -0.53 1.61
N LYS A 2 -9.38 0.36 2.44
CA LYS A 2 -9.36 1.81 2.16
C LYS A 2 -7.91 2.33 2.17
N PRO A 3 -7.46 3.09 1.15
CA PRO A 3 -6.09 3.59 1.05
C PRO A 3 -5.67 4.44 2.26
N LEU A 4 -6.66 5.00 2.97
CA LEU A 4 -6.50 5.77 4.19
C LEU A 4 -5.75 5.00 5.30
N TYR A 5 -5.90 3.68 5.39
CA TYR A 5 -5.18 2.88 6.40
C TYR A 5 -3.66 2.87 6.17
N TYR A 6 -3.21 2.82 4.91
CA TYR A 6 -1.79 2.87 4.58
C TYR A 6 -1.20 4.25 4.85
N PHE A 7 -1.96 5.31 4.57
CA PHE A 7 -1.56 6.68 4.85
C PHE A 7 -1.44 6.94 6.36
N VAL A 8 -2.42 6.49 7.15
CA VAL A 8 -2.38 6.59 8.62
C VAL A 8 -1.24 5.76 9.19
N GLY A 9 -1.03 4.53 8.69
CA GLY A 9 0.08 3.68 9.12
C GLY A 9 1.45 4.31 8.83
N ALA A 10 1.65 4.88 7.65
CA ALA A 10 2.87 5.59 7.31
C ALA A 10 3.06 6.85 8.18
N GLY A 11 2.01 7.63 8.40
CA GLY A 11 2.04 8.81 9.27
C GLY A 11 2.43 8.48 10.71
N LEU A 12 1.84 7.42 11.28
CA LEU A 12 2.19 6.96 12.62
C LEU A 12 3.64 6.44 12.71
N SER A 13 4.13 5.75 11.68
CA SER A 13 5.52 5.26 11.64
C SER A 13 6.53 6.42 11.63
N ILE A 14 6.24 7.49 10.88
CA ILE A 14 7.09 8.70 10.84
C ILE A 14 7.03 9.43 12.18
N LEU A 15 5.85 9.59 12.76
CA LEU A 15 5.67 10.29 14.03
C LEU A 15 6.37 9.56 15.19
N LEU A 16 6.30 8.22 15.19
CA LEU A 16 7.00 7.37 16.15
C LEU A 16 8.52 7.43 15.97
N SER A 17 9.00 7.46 14.72
CA SER A 17 10.43 7.62 14.40
C SER A 17 10.97 8.94 14.97
N ILE A 18 10.29 10.07 14.72
CA ILE A 18 10.67 11.38 15.25
C ILE A 18 10.64 11.40 16.77
N TYR A 19 9.61 10.80 17.38
CA TYR A 19 9.49 10.75 18.84
C TYR A 19 10.66 10.00 19.49
N ILE A 20 11.01 8.82 18.97
CA ILE A 20 12.13 8.01 19.50
C ILE A 20 13.48 8.69 19.22
N PHE A 21 13.61 9.40 18.10
CA PHE A 21 14.84 10.13 17.78
C PHE A 21 15.09 11.30 18.74
N ILE A 22 14.05 12.05 19.13
CA ILE A 22 14.18 13.25 19.97
C ILE A 22 14.15 12.91 21.47
N PHE A 23 13.31 11.98 21.89
CA PHE A 23 13.05 11.67 23.31
C PHE A 23 13.62 10.32 23.76
N GLY A 24 14.34 9.62 22.89
CA GLY A 24 14.92 8.31 23.20
C GLY A 24 16.05 8.41 24.22
N THR A 25 15.94 7.67 25.32
CA THR A 25 17.00 7.57 26.36
C THR A 25 17.77 6.25 26.28
N ALA A 26 17.38 5.34 25.39
CA ALA A 26 18.01 4.04 25.20
C ALA A 26 19.34 4.17 24.42
N PRO A 27 20.34 3.31 24.67
CA PRO A 27 21.53 3.25 23.83
C PRO A 27 21.13 2.89 22.39
N ASN A 28 21.67 3.63 21.42
CA ASN A 28 21.36 3.48 19.99
C ASN A 28 19.91 3.80 19.59
N HIS A 29 19.19 4.63 20.35
CA HIS A 29 17.83 5.07 20.00
C HIS A 29 17.74 5.71 18.61
N GLU A 30 18.79 6.40 18.14
CA GLU A 30 18.89 6.96 16.79
C GLU A 30 18.76 5.89 15.69
N LEU A 31 19.48 4.78 15.84
CA LEU A 31 19.44 3.64 14.89
C LEU A 31 18.05 2.98 14.89
N ILE A 32 17.42 2.86 16.06
CA ILE A 32 16.06 2.32 16.19
C ILE A 32 15.03 3.24 15.53
N ALA A 33 15.18 4.56 15.71
CA ALA A 33 14.31 5.54 15.09
C ALA A 33 14.43 5.51 13.55
N ILE A 34 15.64 5.40 13.00
CA ILE A 34 15.87 5.25 11.56
C ILE A 34 15.24 3.96 11.05
N PHE A 35 15.42 2.85 11.78
CA PHE A 35 14.79 1.57 11.42
C PHE A 35 13.27 1.70 11.33
N ILE A 36 12.61 2.31 12.32
CA ILE A 36 11.15 2.53 12.33
C ILE A 36 10.71 3.50 11.23
N GLY A 37 11.50 4.53 10.93
CA GLY A 37 11.23 5.46 9.84
C GLY A 37 11.28 4.78 8.47
N LEU A 38 12.15 3.80 8.30
CA LEU A 38 12.30 3.02 7.06
C LEU A 38 11.05 2.20 6.71
N TRP A 39 10.19 1.89 7.69
CA TRP A 39 8.94 1.17 7.45
C TRP A 39 7.89 2.02 6.73
N ALA A 40 7.95 3.35 6.82
CA ALA A 40 7.01 4.25 6.18
C ALA A 40 6.95 4.06 4.65
N PRO A 41 8.07 4.11 3.89
CA PRO A 41 8.04 3.83 2.45
C PRO A 41 7.57 2.42 2.12
N THR A 42 7.88 1.40 2.94
CA THR A 42 7.38 0.04 2.74
C THR A 42 5.86 -0.04 2.85
N ILE A 43 5.27 0.60 3.86
CA ILE A 43 3.81 0.66 4.07
C ILE A 43 3.13 1.37 2.88
N ILE A 44 3.72 2.46 2.39
CA ILE A 44 3.21 3.18 1.22
C ILE A 44 3.26 2.31 -0.03
N CYS A 45 4.39 1.65 -0.30
CA CYS A 45 4.53 0.74 -1.44
C CYS A 45 3.52 -0.41 -1.40
N LEU A 46 3.27 -0.99 -0.22
CA LEU A 46 2.24 -2.02 -0.05
C LEU A 46 0.83 -1.49 -0.36
N GLY A 47 0.52 -0.25 0.04
CA GLY A 47 -0.76 0.38 -0.28
C GLY A 47 -0.95 0.61 -1.78
N VAL A 48 0.09 1.09 -2.46
CA VAL A 48 0.11 1.28 -3.92
C VAL A 48 -0.05 -0.06 -4.63
N PHE A 49 0.70 -1.08 -4.22
CA PHE A 49 0.62 -2.43 -4.80
C PHE A 49 -0.77 -3.04 -4.66
N ASN A 50 -1.40 -2.91 -3.49
CA ASN A 50 -2.75 -3.43 -3.27
C ASN A 50 -3.80 -2.69 -4.11
N THR A 51 -3.57 -1.40 -4.37
CA THR A 51 -4.43 -0.61 -5.29
C THR A 51 -4.26 -1.06 -6.74
N LEU A 52 -3.02 -1.30 -7.18
CA LEU A 52 -2.72 -1.84 -8.51
C LEU A 52 -3.36 -3.22 -8.73
N LEU A 53 -3.32 -4.11 -7.74
CA LEU A 53 -3.99 -5.41 -7.81
C LEU A 53 -5.50 -5.28 -7.95
N GLY A 54 -6.12 -4.34 -7.22
CA GLY A 54 -7.54 -4.06 -7.35
C GLY A 54 -7.92 -3.59 -8.76
N ILE A 55 -7.13 -2.68 -9.34
CA ILE A 55 -7.35 -2.20 -10.72
C ILE A 55 -7.16 -3.35 -11.72
N LEU A 56 -6.13 -4.19 -11.53
CA LEU A 56 -5.87 -5.32 -12.40
C LEU A 56 -7.03 -6.32 -12.42
N ASP A 57 -7.60 -6.64 -11.26
CA ASP A 57 -8.75 -7.53 -11.13
C ASP A 57 -9.98 -6.95 -11.86
N GLU A 58 -10.21 -5.64 -11.72
CA GLU A 58 -11.31 -4.94 -12.39
C GLU A 58 -11.13 -4.91 -13.92
N MET A 59 -9.90 -4.71 -14.40
CA MET A 59 -9.56 -4.76 -15.82
C MET A 59 -9.71 -6.17 -16.40
N CYS A 60 -9.27 -7.21 -15.68
CA CYS A 60 -9.47 -8.61 -16.10
C CYS A 60 -10.95 -8.98 -16.14
N CYS A 61 -11.74 -8.56 -15.16
CA CYS A 61 -13.20 -8.76 -15.16
C CYS A 61 -13.87 -8.04 -16.33
N ALA A 62 -13.47 -6.80 -16.62
CA ALA A 62 -13.97 -6.04 -17.77
C ALA A 62 -13.61 -6.71 -19.09
N HIS A 63 -12.38 -7.19 -19.23
CA HIS A 63 -11.90 -7.89 -20.43
C HIS A 63 -12.72 -9.16 -20.69
N LYS A 64 -12.93 -10.00 -19.67
CA LYS A 64 -13.76 -11.20 -19.77
C LYS A 64 -15.20 -10.89 -20.23
N ARG A 65 -15.78 -9.81 -19.73
CA ARG A 65 -17.13 -9.37 -20.11
C ARG A 65 -17.23 -8.93 -21.58
N ILE A 66 -16.16 -8.38 -22.15
CA ILE A 66 -16.08 -8.00 -23.56
C ILE A 66 -15.97 -9.25 -24.43
N GLU A 67 -15.16 -10.22 -24.03
CA GLU A 67 -14.97 -11.50 -24.72
C GLU A 67 -16.29 -12.29 -24.82
N GLU A 68 -17.04 -12.42 -23.72
CA GLU A 68 -18.35 -13.10 -23.72
C GLU A 68 -19.38 -12.45 -24.66
N ARG A 69 -19.35 -11.12 -24.82
CA ARG A 69 -20.24 -10.43 -25.76
C ARG A 69 -19.87 -10.68 -27.22
N GLN A 70 -18.60 -10.87 -27.52
CA GLN A 70 -18.14 -11.12 -28.88
C GLN A 70 -18.46 -12.55 -29.33
N THR A 71 -18.30 -13.55 -28.44
CA THR A 71 -18.59 -14.96 -28.74
C THR A 71 -20.09 -15.22 -28.95
N CYS A 72 -20.97 -14.63 -28.13
CA CYS A 72 -22.43 -14.73 -28.33
C CYS A 72 -22.94 -14.04 -29.61
N GLY A 73 -22.21 -13.06 -30.15
CA GLY A 73 -22.58 -12.37 -31.39
C GLY A 73 -22.16 -13.12 -32.67
N HIS A 74 -21.26 -14.10 -32.55
CA HIS A 74 -20.74 -14.87 -33.69
C HIS A 74 -21.56 -16.14 -34.00
N GLU A 75 -22.44 -16.58 -33.07
CA GLU A 75 -23.32 -17.75 -33.24
C GLU A 75 -24.74 -17.40 -33.75
N ARG A 76 -24.93 -16.27 -34.42
CA ARG A 76 -26.20 -15.93 -35.10
C ARG A 76 -26.03 -15.64 -36.57
#